data_AF-A0A811Q9G8-F1
#
_entry.id   AF-A0A811Q9G8-F1
#
_cell.length_a   1.000
_cell.length_b   1.000
_cell.length_c   1.000
_cell.angle_alpha   90.00
_cell.angle_beta   90.00
_cell.angle_gamma   90.00
#
_symmetry.space_group_name_H-M   'P 1'
#
loop_
_entity.id
_entity.type
_entity.pdbx_description
1 polymer ?
#
loop_
_entity_poly.entity_id
_entity_poly.type
_entity_poly.pdbx_seq_one_letter_code
_entity_poly.pdbx_strand_id
1 'polypeptide(L)' 'MGFLEPFFAGLEQESGFYFNMKHFEDLMQGGEWDEVERYLSGFTKLEDNRYSMKIFFDIRKQKYLEALDRL' A
#
# COMPACT_ATOMS: atom_id res chain seq x y z
N MET A 1 15.35 18.00 -9.26
CA MET A 1 15.53 16.67 -8.63
C MET A 1 14.16 15.99 -8.42
N GLY A 2 13.29 15.96 -9.43
CA GLY A 2 11.90 15.48 -9.31
C GLY A 2 11.53 14.35 -10.28
N PHE A 3 12.52 13.75 -10.95
CA PHE A 3 12.31 12.70 -11.96
C PHE A 3 12.66 11.29 -11.47
N LEU A 4 13.17 11.17 -10.24
CA LEU A 4 13.72 9.92 -9.70
C LEU A 4 12.85 9.26 -8.63
N GLU A 5 11.95 10.00 -7.96
CA GLU A 5 11.11 9.44 -6.89
C GLU A 5 10.23 8.24 -7.34
N PRO A 6 9.56 8.28 -8.51
CA PRO A 6 8.75 7.14 -8.96
C PRO A 6 9.59 5.91 -9.32
N PHE A 7 10.84 6.14 -9.78
CA PHE A 7 11.75 5.07 -10.16
C PHE A 7 12.23 4.30 -8.93
N PHE A 8 12.56 5.00 -7.84
CA PHE A 8 12.99 4.36 -6.60
C PHE A 8 11.85 3.57 -5.93
N ALA A 9 10.62 4.09 -5.92
CA ALA A 9 9.47 3.35 -5.37
C ALA A 9 9.20 2.02 -6.11
N GLY A 10 9.38 1.99 -7.43
CA GLY A 10 9.29 0.75 -8.21
C GLY A 10 10.39 -0.26 -7.85
N LEU A 11 11.64 0.20 -7.70
CA LEU A 11 12.75 -0.66 -7.27
C LEU A 11 12.57 -1.19 -5.85
N GLU A 12 12.06 -0.37 -4.94
CA GLU A 12 11.74 -0.76 -3.56
C GLU A 12 10.73 -1.91 -3.54
N GLN A 13 9.65 -1.79 -4.31
CA GLN A 13 8.59 -2.80 -4.43
C GLN A 13 9.07 -4.09 -5.10
N GLU A 14 9.80 -4.00 -6.23
CA GLU A 14 10.29 -5.17 -6.97
C GLU A 14 11.38 -5.92 -6.20
N SER A 15 12.21 -5.20 -5.44
CA SER A 15 13.29 -5.81 -4.67
C SER A 15 12.84 -6.32 -3.30
N GLY A 16 11.78 -5.74 -2.72
CA GLY A 16 11.27 -6.06 -1.38
C GLY A 16 12.24 -5.70 -0.24
N PHE A 17 13.34 -4.98 -0.52
CA PHE A 17 14.42 -4.73 0.45
C PHE A 17 14.17 -3.57 1.40
N TYR A 18 13.36 -2.57 0.99
CA TYR A 18 13.10 -1.39 1.79
C TYR A 18 11.65 -0.95 1.64
N PHE A 19 10.95 -0.83 2.76
CA PHE A 19 9.58 -0.34 2.81
C PHE A 19 9.58 1.17 3.09
N ASN A 20 9.27 1.98 2.08
CA ASN A 20 9.11 3.41 2.21
C ASN A 20 7.76 3.78 2.87
N MET A 21 7.80 4.08 4.17
CA MET A 21 6.61 4.48 4.94
C MET A 21 5.96 5.77 4.44
N LYS A 22 6.76 6.76 4.00
CA LYS A 22 6.24 8.04 3.53
C LYS A 22 5.43 7.84 2.24
N HIS A 23 5.97 7.09 1.29
CA HIS A 23 5.25 6.77 0.06
C HIS A 23 3.94 6.02 0.35
N PHE A 24 3.97 5.05 1.26
CA PHE A 24 2.77 4.32 1.67
C PHE A 24 1.72 5.24 2.31
N GLU A 25 2.12 6.15 3.20
CA GLU A 25 1.22 7.15 3.79
C GLU A 25 0.62 8.09 2.74
N ASP A 26 1.41 8.56 1.78
CA ASP A 26 0.94 9.42 0.69
C ASP A 26 -0.12 8.70 -0.17
N LEU A 27 0.08 7.42 -0.48
CA LEU A 27 -0.92 6.59 -1.19
C LEU A 27 -2.19 6.37 -0.36
N MET A 28 -2.05 6.13 0.95
CA MET A 28 -3.19 5.96 1.86
C MET A 28 -4.02 7.23 1.96
N GLN A 29 -3.38 8.40 2.10
CA GLN A 29 -4.06 9.70 2.18
C GLN A 29 -4.70 10.10 0.84
N GLY A 30 -4.10 9.70 -0.28
CA GLY A 30 -4.66 9.90 -1.62
C GLY A 30 -5.89 9.03 -1.92
N GLY A 31 -6.14 7.98 -1.14
CA GLY A 31 -7.20 7.01 -1.43
C GLY A 31 -6.91 6.12 -2.64
N GLU A 32 -5.63 5.98 -3.01
CA GLU A 32 -5.16 5.17 -4.16
C GLU A 32 -5.11 3.68 -3.77
N TRP A 33 -6.25 3.14 -3.33
CA TRP A 33 -6.36 1.84 -2.67
C TRP A 33 -5.80 0.67 -3.48
N ASP A 34 -5.91 0.69 -4.81
CA ASP A 34 -5.38 -0.37 -5.67
C ASP A 34 -3.83 -0.35 -5.70
N GLU A 35 -3.21 0.84 -5.68
CA GLU A 35 -1.76 0.98 -5.63
C GLU A 35 -1.20 0.63 -4.25
N VAL A 36 -1.95 0.92 -3.18
CA VAL A 36 -1.61 0.50 -1.81
C VAL A 36 -1.52 -1.03 -1.73
N GLU A 37 -2.55 -1.75 -2.20
CA GLU A 37 -2.54 -3.21 -2.20
C GLU A 37 -1.39 -3.74 -3.09
N ARG A 38 -1.13 -3.11 -4.24
CA ARG A 38 -0.02 -3.46 -5.12
C ARG A 38 1.32 -3.29 -4.41
N TYR A 39 1.58 -2.13 -3.81
CA TYR A 39 2.83 -1.82 -3.11
C TYR A 39 3.08 -2.78 -1.95
N LEU A 40 2.07 -3.01 -1.10
CA LEU A 40 2.17 -3.94 0.03
C LEU A 40 2.46 -5.38 -0.41
N SER A 41 1.92 -5.81 -1.55
CA SER A 41 2.13 -7.16 -2.09
C SER A 41 3.59 -7.47 -2.48
N GLY A 42 4.42 -6.44 -2.69
CA GLY A 42 5.87 -6.59 -2.92
C GLY A 42 6.63 -7.02 -1.65
N PHE A 43 6.06 -6.82 -0.47
CA PHE A 43 6.71 -7.10 0.82
C PHE A 43 6.08 -8.26 1.57
N THR A 44 4.77 -8.46 1.42
CA THR A 44 4.06 -9.57 2.07
C THR A 44 2.77 -9.93 1.35
N LYS A 45 2.38 -11.20 1.45
CA LYS A 45 1.09 -11.71 1.01
C LYS A 45 0.10 -11.76 2.17
N LEU A 46 -1.19 -11.80 1.84
CA LEU A 46 -2.30 -11.85 2.80
C LEU A 46 -2.12 -12.96 3.86
N GLU A 47 -1.59 -14.12 3.45
CA GLU A 47 -1.53 -15.34 4.25
C GLU A 47 -0.18 -15.57 4.94
N ASP A 48 0.81 -14.69 4.74
CA ASP A 48 2.17 -14.93 5.26
C ASP A 48 2.20 -14.98 6.79
N ASN A 49 1.42 -14.14 7.46
CA ASN A 49 1.30 -14.11 8.92
C ASN A 49 0.07 -13.30 9.36
N ARG A 50 -0.22 -13.36 10.68
CA ARG A 50 -1.37 -12.66 11.29
C ARG A 50 -1.31 -11.13 11.16
N TYR A 51 -0.11 -10.53 11.09
CA TYR A 51 0.05 -9.09 10.89
C TYR A 51 -0.29 -8.69 9.46
N SER A 52 0.20 -9.44 8.47
CA SER A 52 -0.15 -9.23 7.07
C SER A 52 -1.66 -9.31 6.85
N MET A 53 -2.30 -10.36 7.39
CA MET A 53 -3.75 -10.51 7.35
C MET A 53 -4.48 -9.30 7.96
N LYS A 54 -4.01 -8.81 9.12
CA LYS A 54 -4.60 -7.63 9.77
C LYS A 54 -4.47 -6.37 8.93
N ILE A 55 -3.30 -6.10 8.34
CA ILE A 55 -3.06 -4.89 7.54
C ILE A 55 -3.96 -4.89 6.31
N PHE A 56 -4.02 -5.98 5.55
CA PHE A 56 -4.92 -6.09 4.39
C PHE A 56 -6.39 -5.95 4.78
N PHE A 57 -6.80 -6.51 5.93
CA PHE A 57 -8.15 -6.36 6.44
C PHE A 57 -8.49 -4.90 6.75
N ASP A 58 -7.61 -4.19 7.46
CA ASP A 58 -7.82 -2.79 7.82
C ASP A 58 -7.92 -1.89 6.57
N ILE A 59 -7.07 -2.11 5.56
CA ILE A 59 -7.11 -1.39 4.27
C ILE A 59 -8.43 -1.60 3.55
N ARG A 60 -8.85 -2.87 3.37
CA ARG A 60 -10.10 -3.20 2.65
C ARG A 60 -11.33 -2.71 3.40
N LYS A 61 -11.30 -2.75 4.73
CA LYS A 61 -12.36 -2.18 5.58
C LYS A 61 -12.48 -0.68 5.36
N GLN A 62 -11.36 0.05 5.32
CA GLN A 62 -11.37 1.49 5.07
C GLN A 62 -11.92 1.83 3.68
N LYS A 63 -11.43 1.14 2.63
CA LYS A 63 -11.96 1.26 1.25
C LYS A 63 -13.47 1.03 1.19
N TYR A 64 -13.97 0.02 1.92
CA TYR A 64 -15.41 -0.28 1.99
C TYR A 64 -16.20 0.81 2.71
N LEU A 65 -15.71 1.33 3.85
CA LEU A 65 -16.38 2.40 4.59
C LEU A 65 -16.45 3.70 3.78
N GLU A 66 -15.40 4.04 3.04
CA GLU A 66 -15.39 5.20 2.15
C GLU A 66 -16.35 5.03 0.96
N ALA A 67 -16.47 3.81 0.43
CA ALA A 67 -17.47 3.52 -0.60
C ALA A 67 -18.90 3.66 -0.06
N LEU A 68 -19.14 3.26 1.21
CA LEU A 68 -20.43 3.44 1.86
C LEU A 68 -20.76 4.91 2.19
N ASP A 69 -19.78 5.70 2.63
CA ASP A 69 -19.97 7.13 2.94
C ASP A 69 -20.31 7.96 1.70
N ARG A 70 -19.86 7.51 0.52
CA ARG A 70 -20.18 8.12 -0.78
C ARG A 70 -21.57 7.77 -1.32
N LEU A 71 -22.32 6.88 -0.65
CA LEU A 71 -23.70 6.50 -0.99
C LEU A 71 -24.72 7.35 -0.24
#